data_AF-A0A9D1XTW8-F1
#
_entry.id   AF-A0A9D1XTW8-F1
#
_cell.length_a   1.000
_cell.length_b   1.000
_cell.length_c   1.000
_cell.angle_alpha   90.00
_cell.angle_beta   90.00
_cell.angle_gamma   90.00
#
_symmetry.space_group_name_H-M   'P 1'
#
loop_
_entity.id
_entity.type
_entity.pdbx_description
1 polymer ?
#
loop_
_entity_poly.entity_id
_entity_poly.type
_entity_poly.pdbx_seq_one_letter_code
_entity_poly.pdbx_strand_id
1 'polypeptide(L)'
;MTKFKTAIVQYDTKLPDVEYNSRLAERLIRDSKANGAELILHPNCCGEMPPRLNELACRAMENMVYVAMANPPGPGMGNSCAYDPMVFLDGKVHDNTIFVGGELDETIYYVDFDLDELRRYRQNEDIGKYRRPNAYKLIRGLE
;
A
#
# COMPACT_ATOMS: atom_id res chain seq x y z
N MET A 1 16.87 20.08 -1.48
CA MET A 1 15.99 18.94 -1.76
C MET A 1 15.57 18.32 -0.44
N THR A 2 14.26 18.29 -0.17
CA THR A 2 13.69 17.44 0.87
C THR A 2 13.96 15.99 0.49
N LYS A 3 14.56 15.23 1.40
CA LYS A 3 14.74 13.78 1.21
C LYS A 3 13.36 13.13 1.29
N PHE A 4 13.13 12.09 0.50
CA PHE A 4 11.93 11.27 0.57
C PHE A 4 12.32 9.82 0.85
N LYS A 5 11.47 9.10 1.58
CA LYS A 5 11.72 7.72 1.99
C LYS A 5 10.79 6.76 1.28
N THR A 6 11.37 5.89 0.45
CA THR A 6 10.69 4.75 -0.16
C THR A 6 10.95 3.47 0.63
N ALA A 7 9.95 2.59 0.70
CA ALA A 7 10.15 1.20 1.06
C ALA A 7 9.96 0.32 -0.18
N ILE A 8 10.83 -0.68 -0.35
CA ILE A 8 10.68 -1.73 -1.37
C ILE A 8 10.38 -3.01 -0.60
N VAL A 9 9.21 -3.58 -0.81
CA VAL A 9 8.76 -4.75 -0.06
C VAL A 9 9.11 -6.00 -0.85
N GLN A 10 10.15 -6.71 -0.40
CA GLN A 10 10.51 -8.05 -0.87
C GLN A 10 10.30 -9.02 0.30
N TYR A 11 9.51 -10.08 0.10
CA TYR A 11 9.31 -11.09 1.12
C TYR A 11 9.17 -12.49 0.54
N ASP A 12 9.62 -13.46 1.33
CA ASP A 12 9.58 -14.88 0.98
C ASP A 12 8.13 -15.40 1.05
N THR A 13 7.60 -15.79 -0.10
CA THR A 13 6.23 -16.31 -0.22
C THR A 13 6.26 -17.81 0.02
N LYS A 14 5.57 -18.27 1.06
CA LYS A 14 5.44 -19.70 1.37
C LYS A 14 4.18 -20.26 0.73
N LEU A 15 4.33 -21.13 -0.27
CA LEU A 15 3.20 -21.81 -0.89
C LEU A 15 2.90 -23.13 -0.16
N PRO A 16 1.63 -23.48 0.11
CA PRO A 16 0.39 -22.74 -0.19
C PRO A 16 -0.13 -21.88 1.00
N ASP A 17 0.74 -21.44 1.90
CA ASP A 17 0.37 -20.82 3.19
C ASP A 17 -0.11 -19.36 3.02
N VAL A 18 -1.37 -19.21 2.60
CA VAL A 18 -2.02 -17.91 2.39
C VAL A 18 -2.05 -17.07 3.66
N GLU A 19 -2.32 -17.68 4.82
CA GLU A 19 -2.42 -16.96 6.09
C GLU A 19 -1.08 -16.34 6.49
N TYR A 20 0.01 -17.09 6.38
CA TYR A 20 1.36 -16.57 6.62
C TYR A 20 1.69 -15.41 5.70
N ASN A 21 1.45 -15.57 4.38
CA ASN A 21 1.82 -14.58 3.37
C ASN A 21 1.05 -13.27 3.56
N SER A 22 -0.26 -13.37 3.80
CA SER A 22 -1.10 -12.19 4.07
C SER A 22 -0.63 -11.46 5.31
N ARG A 23 -0.45 -12.18 6.45
CA ARG A 23 0.01 -11.59 7.72
C ARG A 23 1.39 -10.93 7.59
N LEU A 24 2.29 -11.53 6.81
CA LEU A 24 3.61 -10.97 6.54
C LEU A 24 3.51 -9.67 5.73
N ALA A 25 2.70 -9.64 4.69
CA ALA A 25 2.46 -8.44 3.88
C ALA A 25 1.90 -7.29 4.73
N GLU A 26 0.87 -7.55 5.56
CA GLU A 26 0.32 -6.49 6.44
C GLU A 26 1.36 -5.94 7.41
N ARG A 27 2.18 -6.84 7.98
CA ARG A 27 3.25 -6.45 8.91
C ARG A 27 4.26 -5.55 8.21
N LEU A 28 4.77 -5.96 7.05
CA LEU A 28 5.81 -5.23 6.32
C LEU A 28 5.35 -3.84 5.86
N ILE A 29 4.10 -3.70 5.40
CA ILE A 29 3.53 -2.40 5.03
C ILE A 29 3.49 -1.47 6.25
N ARG A 30 2.97 -1.97 7.37
CA ARG A 30 2.85 -1.22 8.61
C ARG A 30 4.22 -0.81 9.17
N ASP A 31 5.17 -1.73 9.16
CA ASP A 31 6.53 -1.49 9.66
C ASP A 31 7.26 -0.49 8.76
N SER A 32 7.05 -0.56 7.44
CA SER A 32 7.57 0.42 6.47
C SER A 32 7.07 1.84 6.80
N LYS A 33 5.76 1.99 7.02
CA LYS A 33 5.18 3.26 7.47
C LYS A 33 5.76 3.70 8.82
N ALA A 34 5.88 2.80 9.80
CA ALA A 34 6.45 3.13 11.11
C ALA A 34 7.90 3.63 11.01
N ASN A 35 8.66 3.11 10.05
CA ASN A 35 10.00 3.57 9.72
C ASN A 35 10.03 4.87 8.87
N GLY A 36 8.87 5.49 8.64
CA GLY A 36 8.73 6.77 7.96
C GLY A 36 8.64 6.69 6.45
N ALA A 37 8.38 5.51 5.86
CA ALA A 37 8.14 5.41 4.42
C ALA A 37 6.95 6.28 4.00
N GLU A 38 7.09 6.93 2.86
CA GLU A 38 6.10 7.82 2.25
C GLU A 38 5.44 7.15 1.04
N LEU A 39 6.20 6.31 0.32
CA LEU A 39 5.70 5.42 -0.74
C LEU A 39 6.27 4.01 -0.55
N ILE A 40 5.43 3.03 -0.84
CA ILE A 40 5.76 1.61 -0.85
C ILE A 40 5.74 1.11 -2.30
N LEU A 41 6.84 0.50 -2.73
CA LEU A 41 6.91 -0.27 -3.96
C LEU A 41 6.62 -1.74 -3.64
N HIS A 42 5.58 -2.27 -4.27
CA HIS A 42 5.08 -3.63 -4.07
C HIS A 42 5.21 -4.43 -5.37
N PRO A 43 6.34 -5.12 -5.60
CA PRO A 43 6.45 -6.06 -6.71
C PRO A 43 5.43 -7.18 -6.54
N ASN A 44 4.69 -7.49 -7.61
CA ASN A 44 3.66 -8.52 -7.61
C ASN A 44 3.84 -9.45 -8.81
N CYS A 45 3.41 -10.70 -8.66
CA CYS A 45 3.34 -11.66 -9.74
C CYS A 45 2.19 -12.64 -9.45
N CYS A 46 0.96 -12.13 -9.46
CA CYS A 46 -0.23 -12.96 -9.27
C CYS A 46 -1.37 -12.56 -10.20
N GLY A 47 -2.30 -13.50 -10.38
CA GLY A 47 -3.57 -13.28 -11.07
C GLY A 47 -4.71 -13.00 -10.08
N GLU A 48 -5.94 -13.05 -10.59
CA GLU A 48 -7.16 -12.77 -9.83
C GLU A 48 -7.06 -11.43 -9.11
N MET A 49 -6.72 -10.38 -9.87
CA MET A 49 -6.35 -9.07 -9.30
C MET A 49 -7.42 -8.31 -8.49
N PRO A 50 -8.75 -8.46 -8.68
CA PRO A 50 -9.71 -7.58 -7.99
C PRO A 50 -9.56 -7.51 -6.46
N PRO A 51 -9.40 -8.63 -5.72
CA PRO A 51 -9.10 -8.59 -4.29
C PRO A 51 -7.77 -7.89 -3.95
N ARG A 52 -6.73 -8.08 -4.77
CA ARG A 52 -5.41 -7.43 -4.57
C ARG A 52 -5.50 -5.91 -4.72
N LEU A 53 -6.26 -5.44 -5.71
CA LEU A 53 -6.48 -4.00 -5.92
C LEU A 53 -7.17 -3.39 -4.69
N ASN A 54 -8.24 -4.03 -4.20
CA ASN A 54 -8.96 -3.59 -2.99
C ASN A 54 -8.04 -3.59 -1.76
N GLU A 55 -7.24 -4.64 -1.57
CA GLU A 55 -6.29 -4.74 -0.47
C GLU A 55 -5.32 -3.56 -0.49
N LEU A 56 -4.65 -3.30 -1.62
CA LEU A 56 -3.64 -2.25 -1.72
C LEU A 56 -4.23 -0.85 -1.57
N ALA A 57 -5.44 -0.61 -2.10
CA ALA A 57 -6.18 0.62 -1.90
C ALA A 57 -6.43 0.88 -0.40
N CYS A 58 -6.93 -0.14 0.31
CA CYS A 58 -7.12 -0.08 1.76
C CYS A 58 -5.80 0.18 2.50
N ARG A 59 -4.73 -0.53 2.14
CA ARG A 59 -3.40 -0.40 2.78
C ARG A 59 -2.81 0.99 2.64
N ALA A 60 -3.00 1.63 1.49
CA ALA A 60 -2.57 3.01 1.26
C ALA A 60 -3.26 3.96 2.25
N MET A 61 -4.59 3.90 2.30
CA MET A 61 -5.42 4.68 3.23
C MET A 61 -5.04 4.41 4.69
N GLU A 62 -5.13 3.17 5.18
CA GLU A 62 -4.97 2.90 6.61
C GLU A 62 -3.58 3.25 7.14
N ASN A 63 -2.54 3.19 6.29
CA ASN A 63 -1.17 3.52 6.69
C ASN A 63 -0.78 4.95 6.32
N MET A 64 -1.66 5.72 5.69
CA MET A 64 -1.36 7.03 5.13
C MET A 64 -0.04 7.02 4.33
N VAL A 65 0.14 6.04 3.43
CA VAL A 65 1.30 5.89 2.53
C VAL A 65 0.81 5.79 1.09
N TYR A 66 1.56 6.33 0.14
CA TYR A 66 1.36 5.93 -1.25
C TYR A 66 1.75 4.46 -1.42
N VAL A 67 1.01 3.75 -2.27
CA VAL A 67 1.33 2.38 -2.67
C VAL A 67 1.38 2.32 -4.18
N ALA A 68 2.47 1.79 -4.73
CA ALA A 68 2.60 1.50 -6.15
C ALA A 68 2.99 0.04 -6.33
N MET A 69 2.29 -0.64 -7.24
CA MET A 69 2.44 -2.05 -7.49
C MET A 69 2.66 -2.30 -8.98
N ALA A 70 3.67 -3.12 -9.28
CA ALA A 70 3.97 -3.58 -10.63
C ALA A 70 3.69 -5.08 -10.72
N ASN A 71 2.87 -5.47 -11.71
CA ASN A 71 2.51 -6.86 -12.00
C ASN A 71 2.70 -7.11 -13.51
N PRO A 72 3.25 -8.27 -13.92
CA PRO A 72 3.36 -8.61 -15.33
C PRO A 72 1.98 -8.72 -16.01
N PRO A 73 1.87 -8.33 -17.29
CA PRO A 73 0.65 -8.50 -18.06
C PRO A 73 0.34 -9.98 -18.31
N GLY A 74 -0.95 -10.33 -18.38
CA GLY A 74 -1.42 -11.68 -18.68
C GLY A 74 -2.88 -11.90 -18.30
N PRO A 75 -3.55 -12.94 -18.84
CA PRO A 75 -4.94 -13.23 -18.51
C PRO A 75 -5.17 -13.41 -17.00
N GLY A 76 -6.03 -12.57 -16.43
CA GLY A 76 -6.30 -12.49 -15.00
C GLY A 76 -5.18 -11.83 -14.17
N MET A 77 -4.07 -11.39 -14.78
CA MET A 77 -2.91 -10.73 -14.15
C MET A 77 -2.92 -9.22 -14.44
N GLY A 78 -1.78 -8.63 -14.81
CA GLY A 78 -1.64 -7.20 -15.14
C GLY A 78 -2.15 -6.28 -14.04
N ASN A 79 -2.82 -5.20 -14.43
CA ASN A 79 -3.45 -4.26 -13.48
C ASN A 79 -2.43 -3.62 -12.51
N SER A 80 -1.21 -3.35 -12.97
CA SER A 80 -0.25 -2.51 -12.24
C SER A 80 -0.95 -1.22 -11.79
N CYS A 81 -0.76 -0.79 -10.55
CA CYS A 81 -1.62 0.23 -9.94
C CYS A 81 -0.88 1.15 -8.98
N ALA A 82 -1.50 2.30 -8.69
CA ALA A 82 -1.04 3.24 -7.69
C ALA A 82 -2.22 3.83 -6.93
N TYR A 83 -2.04 3.99 -5.61
CA TYR A 83 -3.07 4.50 -4.70
C TYR A 83 -2.56 5.67 -3.86
N ASP A 84 -3.43 6.66 -3.73
CA ASP A 84 -3.30 7.80 -2.84
C ASP A 84 -3.76 7.42 -1.42
N PRO A 85 -3.06 7.82 -0.35
CA PRO A 85 -3.56 7.65 1.01
C PRO A 85 -4.64 8.64 1.46
N MET A 86 -4.83 9.76 0.77
CA MET A 86 -5.56 10.96 1.24
C MET A 86 -7.05 10.92 0.89
N VAL A 87 -7.76 9.95 1.46
CA VAL A 87 -9.20 9.74 1.24
C VAL A 87 -10.11 10.80 1.87
N PHE A 88 -9.72 11.43 2.98
CA PHE A 88 -10.53 12.40 3.71
C PHE A 88 -9.91 13.80 3.63
N LEU A 89 -9.93 14.40 2.45
CA LEU A 89 -9.28 15.68 2.17
C LEU A 89 -10.34 16.78 1.96
N ASP A 90 -10.11 17.96 2.55
CA ASP A 90 -11.00 19.14 2.46
C ASP A 90 -12.46 18.89 2.86
N GLY A 91 -12.65 18.04 3.88
CA GLY A 91 -13.98 17.68 4.40
C GLY A 91 -14.81 16.81 3.44
N LYS A 92 -14.16 16.19 2.45
CA LYS A 92 -14.80 15.30 1.47
C LYS A 92 -14.11 13.95 1.42
N VAL A 93 -14.86 12.95 0.95
CA VAL A 93 -14.35 11.62 0.63
C VAL A 93 -13.90 11.61 -0.83
N HIS A 94 -12.70 11.12 -1.09
CA HIS A 94 -12.12 10.98 -2.41
C HIS A 94 -11.88 9.51 -2.75
N ASP A 95 -12.05 9.16 -4.02
CA ASP A 95 -11.49 7.91 -4.56
C ASP A 95 -9.97 8.03 -4.51
N ASN A 96 -9.34 7.00 -3.98
CA ASN A 96 -7.93 6.98 -3.72
C ASN A 96 -7.15 6.23 -4.80
N THR A 97 -7.82 5.81 -5.87
CA THR A 97 -7.20 5.25 -7.07
C THR A 97 -6.54 6.36 -7.88
N ILE A 98 -5.21 6.35 -7.95
CA ILE A 98 -4.47 7.24 -8.87
C ILE A 98 -4.47 6.63 -10.27
N PHE A 99 -4.20 5.32 -10.33
CA PHE A 99 -4.00 4.63 -11.59
C PHE A 99 -4.23 3.11 -11.46
N VAL A 100 -4.81 2.51 -12.50
CA VAL A 100 -4.81 1.06 -12.75
C VAL A 100 -4.55 0.84 -14.24
N GLY A 101 -3.53 0.05 -14.56
CA GLY A 101 -3.12 -0.26 -15.91
C GLY A 101 -3.92 -1.39 -16.54
N GLY A 102 -3.62 -1.69 -17.80
CA GLY A 102 -4.25 -2.77 -18.53
C GLY A 102 -3.85 -4.14 -18.00
N GLU A 103 -4.73 -5.12 -18.22
CA GLU A 103 -4.48 -6.52 -17.89
C GLU A 103 -3.38 -7.13 -18.79
N LEU A 104 -3.35 -6.74 -20.07
CA LEU A 104 -2.53 -7.36 -21.11
C LEU A 104 -1.43 -6.43 -21.67
N ASP A 105 -1.33 -5.21 -21.15
CA ASP A 105 -0.46 -4.17 -21.72
C ASP A 105 0.98 -4.31 -21.21
N GLU A 106 1.92 -4.58 -22.12
CA GLU A 106 3.36 -4.43 -21.84
C GLU A 106 3.79 -3.00 -22.17
N THR A 107 3.94 -2.18 -21.13
CA THR A 107 4.28 -0.76 -21.29
C THR A 107 4.90 -0.18 -20.01
N ILE A 108 5.34 1.08 -20.09
CA ILE A 108 5.78 1.86 -18.94
C ILE A 108 4.65 2.81 -18.54
N TYR A 109 4.22 2.71 -17.28
CA TYR A 109 3.28 3.65 -16.69
C TYR A 109 4.03 4.69 -15.86
N TYR A 110 3.61 5.95 -15.96
CA TYR A 110 4.13 7.06 -15.19
C TYR A 110 3.06 7.55 -14.22
N VAL A 111 3.43 7.70 -12.95
CA VAL A 111 2.55 8.19 -11.88
C VAL A 111 3.33 9.17 -11.03
N ASP A 112 2.75 10.35 -10.78
CA ASP A 112 3.30 11.38 -9.92
C ASP A 112 2.73 11.28 -8.50
N PHE A 113 3.55 11.62 -7.50
CA PHE A 113 3.18 11.60 -6.09
C PHE A 113 3.51 12.95 -5.43
N ASP A 114 2.52 13.63 -4.84
CA ASP A 114 2.75 14.85 -4.06
C ASP A 114 3.09 14.51 -2.60
N LEU A 115 4.39 14.37 -2.36
CA LEU A 115 4.92 14.02 -1.05
C LEU A 115 4.81 15.14 -0.03
N ASP A 116 4.75 16.40 -0.48
CA ASP A 116 4.59 17.53 0.43
C ASP A 116 3.14 17.64 0.90
N GLU A 117 2.17 17.35 0.04
CA GLU A 117 0.77 17.18 0.42
C GLU A 117 0.57 16.03 1.40
N LEU A 118 1.18 14.86 1.13
CA LEU A 118 1.14 13.73 2.05
C LEU A 118 1.67 14.11 3.46
N ARG A 119 2.76 14.88 3.52
CA ARG A 119 3.33 15.35 4.80
C ARG A 119 2.35 16.25 5.54
N ARG A 120 1.70 17.20 4.84
CA ARG A 120 0.65 18.06 5.42
C ARG A 120 -0.54 17.22 5.89
N TYR A 121 -0.99 16.28 5.07
CA TYR A 121 -2.11 15.38 5.41
C TYR A 121 -1.82 14.57 6.67
N ARG A 122 -0.65 13.94 6.78
CA ARG A 122 -0.23 13.18 7.97
C ARG A 122 -0.17 14.02 9.24
N GLN A 123 0.05 15.33 9.15
CA GLN A 123 0.03 16.23 10.31
C GLN A 123 -1.39 16.47 10.80
N ASN A 124 -2.38 16.53 9.89
CA ASN A 124 -3.75 16.91 10.20
C ASN A 124 -4.69 15.70 10.40
N GLU A 125 -4.52 14.63 9.65
CA GLU A 125 -5.41 13.45 9.68
C GLU A 125 -5.08 12.48 10.82
N ASP A 126 -6.10 11.91 11.43
CA ASP A 126 -6.02 11.07 12.61
C ASP A 126 -5.90 9.57 12.33
N ILE A 127 -6.19 9.13 11.09
CA ILE A 127 -6.07 7.73 10.66
C ILE A 127 -4.72 7.15 11.09
N GLY A 128 -4.77 6.10 11.90
CA GLY A 128 -3.58 5.38 12.34
C GLY A 128 -2.73 6.06 13.43
N LYS A 129 -2.95 7.34 13.77
CA LYS A 129 -2.22 8.05 14.84
C LYS A 129 -2.53 7.49 16.24
N TYR A 130 -3.79 7.13 16.47
CA TYR A 130 -4.26 6.64 17.78
C TYR A 130 -4.22 5.10 17.92
N ARG A 131 -3.45 4.41 17.06
CA ARG A 131 -3.24 2.96 17.22
C ARG A 131 -2.70 2.68 18.62
N ARG A 132 -3.14 1.56 19.20
CA ARG A 132 -2.66 1.07 20.51
C ARG A 132 -1.90 -0.24 20.37
N PRO A 133 -0.64 -0.23 19.87
CA PRO A 133 0.12 -1.46 19.61
C PRO A 133 0.16 -2.42 20.81
N ASN A 134 0.28 -1.88 22.03
CA ASN A 134 0.31 -2.68 23.26
C ASN A 134 -1.00 -3.42 23.54
N ALA A 135 -2.15 -2.86 23.14
CA ALA A 135 -3.45 -3.51 23.28
C ALA A 135 -3.65 -4.64 22.24
N TYR A 136 -2.88 -4.64 21.15
CA TYR A 136 -3.02 -5.59 20.06
C TYR A 136 -2.12 -6.82 20.20
N LYS A 137 -1.37 -6.96 21.31
CA LYS A 137 -0.46 -8.09 21.54
C LYS A 137 -1.17 -9.45 21.45
N LEU A 138 -2.39 -9.52 22.00
CA LEU A 138 -3.26 -10.70 21.97
C LEU A 138 -3.60 -11.14 20.54
N ILE A 139 -3.82 -10.20 19.62
CA ILE A 139 -4.19 -10.47 18.23
C ILE A 139 -2.96 -10.83 17.38
N ARG A 140 -1.75 -10.51 17.87
CA ARG A 140 -0.48 -10.79 17.16
C ARG A 140 0.16 -12.13 17.53
N GLY A 141 -0.38 -12.84 18.53
CA GLY A 141 0.24 -14.06 19.06
C GLY A 141 1.66 -13.81 19.60
N LEU A 142 1.90 -12.63 20.17
CA LEU A 142 3.20 -12.19 20.72
C LEU A 142 3.25 -12.31 22.26
N GLU A 143 2.55 -13.30 22.82
CA GLU A 143 2.70 -13.72 24.22
C GLU A 143 3.64 -14.91 24.34
#